data_AF-A0AAN4ZG05-F1
#
_entry.id   AF-A0AAN4ZG05-F1
#
_cell.length_a   1.000
_cell.length_b   1.000
_cell.length_c   1.000
_cell.angle_alpha   90.00
_cell.angle_beta   90.00
_cell.angle_gamma   90.00
#
_symmetry.space_group_name_H-M   'P 1'
#
loop_
_entity.id
_entity.type
_entity.pdbx_description
1 polymer ?
#
loop_
_entity_poly.entity_id
_entity_poly.type
_entity_poly.pdbx_seq_one_letter_code
_entity_poly.pdbx_strand_id
1 'polypeptide(L)'
;TTTRKPDFTEFCRKFKNRYLFVCPNPFRFGQKAVVFCPIYSERCDVPLPDKPVVPQRKGSGRNVAVHRLCASYANFANQYCHNPLFLSQAQYRESCEKYWRFCSPRQ
;
A
#
# COMPACT_ATOMS: atom_id res chain seq x y z
N THR A 1 -49.08 -15.68 0.22
CA THR A 1 -48.28 -14.73 -0.58
C THR A 1 -46.82 -15.09 -0.45
N THR A 2 -46.26 -15.80 -1.43
CA THR A 2 -44.85 -16.25 -1.40
C THR A 2 -43.96 -15.14 -1.95
N THR A 3 -43.35 -14.34 -1.08
CA THR A 3 -42.34 -13.35 -1.44
C THR A 3 -41.12 -14.06 -2.02
N ARG A 4 -40.92 -13.96 -3.34
CA ARG A 4 -39.69 -14.44 -3.99
C ARG A 4 -38.51 -13.69 -3.39
N LYS A 5 -37.54 -14.42 -2.81
CA LYS A 5 -36.28 -13.82 -2.35
C LYS A 5 -35.56 -13.18 -3.56
N PRO A 6 -34.98 -11.98 -3.40
CA PRO A 6 -34.17 -11.37 -4.46
C PRO A 6 -32.96 -12.25 -4.78
N ASP A 7 -32.66 -12.41 -6.07
CA ASP A 7 -31.46 -13.11 -6.52
C ASP A 7 -30.23 -12.20 -6.39
N PHE A 8 -29.28 -12.61 -5.55
CA PHE A 8 -28.04 -11.89 -5.30
C PHE A 8 -26.82 -12.53 -5.98
N THR A 9 -27.01 -13.51 -6.86
CA THR A 9 -25.91 -14.28 -7.48
C THR A 9 -24.87 -13.37 -8.15
N GLU A 10 -25.32 -12.36 -8.90
CA GLU A 10 -24.40 -11.41 -9.55
C GLU A 10 -23.66 -10.52 -8.53
N PHE A 11 -24.37 -10.04 -7.51
CA PHE A 11 -23.78 -9.26 -6.42
C PHE A 11 -22.69 -10.05 -5.70
N CYS A 12 -22.97 -11.30 -5.35
CA CYS A 12 -22.03 -12.19 -4.68
C CYS A 12 -20.80 -12.44 -5.54
N ARG A 13 -20.98 -12.74 -6.84
CA ARG A 13 -19.86 -12.93 -7.77
C ARG A 13 -18.98 -11.68 -7.89
N LYS A 14 -19.58 -10.51 -8.02
CA LYS A 14 -18.88 -9.23 -8.21
C LYS A 14 -18.08 -8.80 -6.97
N PHE A 15 -18.63 -9.04 -5.77
CA PHE A 15 -18.05 -8.52 -4.53
C PHE A 15 -17.24 -9.53 -3.71
N LYS A 16 -17.16 -10.80 -4.13
CA LYS A 16 -16.38 -11.86 -3.46
C LYS A 16 -14.94 -11.46 -3.13
N ASN A 17 -14.19 -10.94 -4.11
CA ASN A 17 -12.79 -10.55 -3.88
C ASN A 17 -12.67 -9.37 -2.90
N ARG A 18 -13.62 -8.44 -2.93
CA ARG A 18 -13.65 -7.30 -2.00
C ARG A 18 -13.98 -7.78 -0.59
N TYR A 19 -14.92 -8.71 -0.44
CA TYR A 19 -15.26 -9.34 0.83
C TYR A 19 -14.07 -10.04 1.48
N LEU A 20 -13.37 -10.91 0.74
CA LEU A 20 -12.17 -11.62 1.24
C LEU A 20 -11.05 -10.67 1.71
N PHE A 21 -11.00 -9.46 1.16
CA PHE A 21 -9.98 -8.46 1.45
C PHE A 21 -10.35 -7.49 2.59
N VAL A 22 -11.64 -7.16 2.71
CA VAL A 22 -12.18 -6.18 3.68
C VAL A 22 -12.58 -6.84 4.99
N CYS A 23 -13.13 -8.05 4.92
CA CYS A 23 -13.74 -8.77 6.03
C CYS A 23 -12.89 -9.81 6.78
N PRO A 24 -11.55 -9.97 6.60
CA PRO A 24 -10.77 -10.81 7.52
C PRO A 24 -10.72 -10.19 8.91
N ASN A 25 -10.55 -11.01 9.95
CA ASN A 25 -10.42 -10.56 11.34
C ASN A 25 -8.95 -10.20 11.69
N PRO A 26 -8.66 -9.04 12.31
CA PRO A 26 -9.53 -7.88 12.47
C PRO A 26 -9.76 -7.18 11.14
N PHE A 27 -10.92 -6.52 11.01
CA PHE A 27 -11.30 -5.85 9.78
C PHE A 27 -10.21 -4.91 9.28
N ARG A 28 -9.81 -5.10 8.02
CA ARG A 28 -8.73 -4.30 7.42
C ARG A 28 -9.00 -2.80 7.43
N PHE A 29 -10.28 -2.40 7.42
CA PHE A 29 -10.72 -1.00 7.36
C PHE A 29 -11.57 -0.57 8.55
N GLY A 30 -11.56 -1.32 9.66
CA GLY A 30 -12.27 -0.96 10.91
C GLY A 30 -13.74 -0.59 10.68
N GLN A 31 -14.15 0.59 11.13
CA GLN A 31 -15.54 1.09 11.04
C GLN A 31 -16.12 1.06 9.62
N LYS A 32 -15.31 1.26 8.57
CA LYS A 32 -15.79 1.22 7.18
C LYS A 32 -16.14 -0.19 6.70
N ALA A 33 -15.56 -1.21 7.31
CA ALA A 33 -15.83 -2.62 7.01
C ALA A 33 -17.04 -3.17 7.77
N VAL A 34 -17.37 -2.60 8.94
CA VAL A 34 -18.48 -3.00 9.82
C VAL A 34 -19.83 -2.98 9.11
N VAL A 35 -20.04 -2.10 8.13
CA VAL A 35 -21.30 -2.02 7.38
C VAL A 35 -21.32 -3.02 6.21
N PHE A 36 -20.20 -3.17 5.49
CA PHE A 36 -20.14 -3.98 4.28
C PHE A 36 -20.15 -5.49 4.57
N CYS A 37 -19.44 -5.92 5.61
CA CYS A 37 -19.27 -7.35 5.91
C CYS A 37 -20.58 -8.06 6.30
N PRO A 38 -21.46 -7.50 7.16
CA PRO A 38 -22.77 -8.08 7.46
C PRO A 38 -23.68 -8.13 6.23
N ILE A 39 -23.75 -7.05 5.44
CA ILE A 39 -24.59 -6.99 4.22
C ILE A 39 -24.19 -8.07 3.22
N TYR A 40 -22.89 -8.29 3.02
CA TYR A 40 -22.42 -9.35 2.14
C TYR A 40 -22.70 -10.75 2.71
N SER A 41 -22.52 -10.94 4.02
CA SER A 41 -22.80 -12.20 4.71
C SER A 41 -24.28 -12.60 4.60
N GLU A 42 -25.20 -11.66 4.82
CA GLU A 42 -26.65 -11.88 4.77
C GLU A 42 -27.17 -12.16 3.36
N ARG A 43 -26.62 -11.48 2.35
CA ARG A 43 -27.10 -11.61 0.96
C ARG A 43 -26.57 -12.84 0.24
N CYS A 44 -25.39 -13.31 0.65
CA CYS A 44 -24.66 -14.36 -0.04
C CYS A 44 -24.59 -15.68 0.74
N ASP A 45 -25.21 -15.76 1.93
CA ASP A 45 -25.24 -16.95 2.81
C ASP A 45 -23.86 -17.64 2.97
N VAL A 46 -22.80 -16.83 3.04
CA VAL A 46 -21.43 -17.32 3.20
C VAL A 46 -20.96 -17.14 4.63
N PRO A 47 -20.40 -18.20 5.27
CA PRO A 47 -19.70 -18.04 6.52
C PRO A 47 -18.45 -17.17 6.29
N LEU A 48 -18.18 -16.28 7.24
CA LEU A 48 -16.95 -15.48 7.26
C LEU A 48 -15.73 -16.40 7.10
N PRO A 49 -14.79 -16.09 6.20
CA PRO A 49 -13.69 -16.99 5.89
C PRO A 49 -12.83 -17.24 7.14
N ASP A 50 -12.67 -18.52 7.52
CA ASP A 50 -11.96 -18.98 8.73
C ASP A 50 -10.46 -18.65 8.79
N LYS A 51 -9.88 -18.09 7.72
CA LYS A 51 -8.45 -17.79 7.66
C LYS A 51 -8.23 -16.35 7.18
N PRO A 52 -7.45 -15.54 7.93
CA PRO A 52 -7.05 -14.24 7.44
C PRO A 52 -6.23 -14.43 6.16
N VAL A 53 -6.75 -13.95 5.03
CA VAL A 53 -5.88 -13.63 3.90
C VAL A 53 -5.11 -12.40 4.35
N VAL A 54 -3.95 -12.64 4.95
CA VAL A 54 -2.99 -11.59 5.27
C VAL A 54 -2.80 -10.82 3.98
N PRO A 55 -3.18 -9.53 3.93
CA PRO A 55 -2.70 -8.70 2.85
C PRO A 55 -1.20 -8.81 2.92
N GLN A 56 -0.57 -9.34 1.87
CA GLN A 56 0.82 -9.04 1.65
C GLN A 56 0.89 -7.53 1.44
N ARG A 57 0.90 -6.76 2.55
CA ARG A 57 1.62 -5.51 2.61
C ARG A 57 3.01 -5.93 2.18
N LYS A 58 3.33 -5.76 0.89
CA LYS A 58 4.71 -5.76 0.45
C LYS A 58 5.35 -4.58 1.15
N GLY A 59 5.74 -4.78 2.42
CA GLY A 59 6.59 -3.90 3.21
C GLY A 59 7.98 -3.73 2.61
N SER A 60 8.22 -4.31 1.43
CA SER A 60 9.45 -4.25 0.66
C SER A 60 9.42 -3.22 -0.48
N GLY A 61 8.23 -2.76 -0.93
CA GLY A 61 8.15 -1.83 -2.07
C GLY A 61 8.79 -0.46 -1.82
N ARG A 62 8.63 0.08 -0.60
CA ARG A 62 9.23 1.37 -0.22
C ARG A 62 10.75 1.31 -0.21
N ASN A 63 11.32 0.24 0.36
CA ASN A 63 12.77 0.07 0.41
C ASN A 63 13.35 -0.21 -0.97
N VAL A 64 12.66 -0.98 -1.82
CA VAL A 64 13.09 -1.21 -3.22
C VAL A 64 12.98 0.05 -4.07
N ALA A 65 11.91 0.84 -3.92
CA ALA A 65 11.75 2.09 -4.66
C ALA A 65 12.77 3.15 -4.23
N VAL A 66 13.00 3.30 -2.92
CA VAL A 66 14.06 4.18 -2.39
C VAL A 66 15.42 3.68 -2.85
N HIS A 67 15.74 2.39 -2.77
CA HIS A 67 17.01 1.84 -3.23
C HIS A 67 17.26 2.08 -4.73
N ARG A 68 16.23 1.91 -5.58
CA ARG A 68 16.34 2.22 -7.02
C ARG A 68 16.56 3.70 -7.28
N LEU A 69 15.87 4.57 -6.54
CA LEU A 69 16.08 6.02 -6.62
C LEU A 69 17.50 6.39 -6.19
N CYS A 70 17.99 5.82 -5.09
CA CYS A 70 19.34 6.07 -4.61
C CYS A 70 20.39 5.60 -5.61
N ALA A 71 20.18 4.43 -6.23
CA ALA A 71 21.04 3.94 -7.30
C ALA A 71 21.05 4.87 -8.52
N SER A 72 19.91 5.44 -8.93
CA SER A 72 19.86 6.36 -10.07
C SER A 72 20.57 7.69 -9.80
N TYR A 73 20.60 8.14 -8.55
CA TYR A 73 21.27 9.38 -8.14
C TYR A 73 22.73 9.19 -7.68
N ALA A 74 23.22 7.95 -7.58
CA ALA A 74 24.55 7.64 -7.06
C ALA A 74 25.68 8.33 -7.86
N ASN A 75 25.60 8.34 -9.19
CA ASN A 75 26.61 8.98 -10.04
C ASN A 75 26.65 10.50 -9.83
N PHE A 76 25.48 11.14 -9.77
CA PHE A 76 25.38 12.56 -9.45
C PHE A 76 25.98 12.85 -8.07
N ALA A 77 25.64 12.04 -7.07
CA ALA A 77 26.13 12.23 -5.72
C ALA A 77 27.65 12.10 -5.62
N ASN A 78 28.24 11.07 -6.24
CA ASN A 78 29.68 10.86 -6.26
C ASN A 78 30.44 11.99 -6.97
N GLN A 79 29.85 12.60 -7.99
CA GLN A 79 30.49 13.65 -8.78
C GLN A 79 30.44 15.03 -8.09
N TYR A 80 29.32 15.36 -7.43
CA TYR A 80 29.07 16.73 -6.97
C TYR A 80 28.96 16.86 -5.46
N CYS A 81 28.45 15.86 -4.74
CA CYS A 81 28.13 16.01 -3.32
C CYS A 81 29.34 15.90 -2.40
N HIS A 82 30.49 15.47 -2.92
CA HIS A 82 31.75 15.35 -2.16
C HIS A 82 32.68 16.56 -2.34
N ASN A 83 32.31 17.52 -3.20
CA ASN A 83 33.16 18.65 -3.53
C ASN A 83 32.55 19.97 -3.02
N PRO A 84 33.23 20.69 -2.11
CA PRO A 84 32.71 21.91 -1.49
C PRO A 84 32.43 23.04 -2.48
N LEU A 85 33.10 23.05 -3.65
CA LEU A 85 32.87 24.06 -4.70
C LEU A 85 31.50 23.92 -5.37
N PHE A 86 30.93 22.70 -5.43
CA PHE A 86 29.58 22.50 -5.93
C PHE A 86 28.55 22.72 -4.81
N LEU A 87 28.88 22.41 -3.55
CA LEU A 87 27.99 22.67 -2.42
C LEU A 87 27.77 24.16 -2.12
N SER A 88 28.64 25.05 -2.59
CA SER A 88 28.40 26.51 -2.52
C SER A 88 27.31 26.98 -3.48
N GLN A 89 26.98 26.19 -4.51
CA GLN A 89 25.94 26.49 -5.48
C GLN A 89 24.62 25.85 -5.05
N ALA A 90 23.57 26.68 -4.92
CA ALA A 90 22.28 26.27 -4.35
C ALA A 90 21.67 25.04 -5.05
N GLN A 91 21.74 24.98 -6.38
CA GLN A 91 21.17 23.89 -7.16
C GLN A 91 21.76 22.50 -6.84
N TYR A 92 23.09 22.45 -6.62
CA TYR A 92 23.79 21.21 -6.29
C TYR A 92 23.60 20.89 -4.81
N ARG A 93 23.68 21.90 -3.93
CA ARG A 93 23.46 21.76 -2.49
C ARG A 93 22.10 21.12 -2.16
N GLU A 94 21.01 21.64 -2.72
CA GLU A 94 19.66 21.11 -2.46
C GLU A 94 19.49 19.67 -2.96
N SER A 95 20.10 19.36 -4.12
CA SER A 95 20.05 18.03 -4.71
C SER A 95 20.84 17.02 -3.85
N CYS A 96 21.99 17.44 -3.32
CA CYS A 96 22.80 16.65 -2.39
C CYS A 96 22.12 16.46 -1.03
N GLU A 97 21.47 17.50 -0.48
CA GLU A 97 20.67 17.41 0.75
C GLU A 97 19.53 16.40 0.63
N LYS A 98 18.81 16.39 -0.50
CA LYS A 98 17.79 15.38 -0.79
C LYS A 98 18.40 13.98 -0.86
N TYR A 99 19.51 13.82 -1.58
CA TYR A 99 20.19 12.54 -1.68
C TYR A 99 20.61 12.00 -0.31
N TRP A 100 21.30 12.80 0.52
CA TRP A 100 21.67 12.38 1.88
C TRP A 100 20.46 12.03 2.74
N ARG A 101 19.41 12.84 2.71
CA ARG A 101 18.20 12.59 3.52
C ARG A 101 17.54 11.23 3.24
N PHE A 102 17.59 10.76 2.00
CA PHE A 102 16.86 9.55 1.58
C PHE A 102 17.75 8.33 1.33
N CYS A 103 19.03 8.54 0.99
CA CYS A 103 19.91 7.51 0.43
C CYS A 103 21.17 7.23 1.23
N SER A 104 21.62 8.19 2.05
CA SER A 104 22.82 8.02 2.86
C SER A 104 22.60 8.80 4.15
N PRO A 105 22.14 8.16 5.24
CA PRO A 105 22.12 8.82 6.53
C PRO A 105 23.53 9.38 6.74
N ARG A 106 23.66 10.71 6.81
CA ARG A 106 24.93 11.35 7.15
C ARG A 106 25.39 10.70 8.46
N GLN A 107 26.53 10.01 8.43
CA GLN A 107 27.30 9.78 9.65
C GLN A 107 27.89 11.12 10.08
#